data_AF-A0A9W6RCQ9-F1
#
_entry.id   AF-A0A9W6RCQ9-F1
#
_cell.length_a   1.000
_cell.length_b   1.000
_cell.length_c   1.000
_cell.angle_alpha   90.00
_cell.angle_beta   90.00
_cell.angle_gamma   90.00
#
_symmetry.space_group_name_H-M   'P 1'
#
loop_
_entity.id
_entity.type
_entity.pdbx_description
1 polymer ?
#
loop_
_entity_poly.entity_id
_entity_poly.type
_entity_poly.pdbx_seq_one_letter_code
_entity_poly.pdbx_strand_id
1 'polypeptide(L)'
;MGFADAVNRCFGIGKCRHTTGGTMCPSFMVTREEQHSTRGRARLLFEMMGGHLAGGPGLRDPHVKQALDLCLSCKGCKGDCPVNVDMASYKAEFLSHYYAHRLRPRTAYTLGLIPLWARAASHAPRLVNSVMHTPGLAALAKAAAGVAPARDAPSFARETFRSWFEPHQGSATLRPVLLWPDTFTNYFQPDVAVAAVEVLEAAGFSVRIPRANLCCGRPLFDYGMLHT
;
A
#
# COMPACT_ATOMS: atom_id res chain seq x y z
N MET A 1 1.06 -18.34 15.26
CA MET A 1 2.36 -17.72 15.59
C MET A 1 2.07 -16.29 16.02
N GLY A 2 2.40 -15.93 17.25
CA GLY A 2 2.09 -14.61 17.80
C GLY A 2 2.99 -13.52 17.19
N PHE A 3 2.62 -12.25 17.39
CA PHE A 3 3.43 -11.12 16.94
C PHE A 3 4.85 -11.15 17.54
N ALA A 4 4.98 -11.52 18.82
CA ALA A 4 6.27 -11.67 19.50
C ALA A 4 7.17 -12.71 18.81
N ASP A 5 6.65 -13.90 18.51
CA ASP A 5 7.39 -14.95 17.82
C ASP A 5 7.84 -14.49 16.43
N ALA A 6 6.97 -13.75 15.73
CA ALA A 6 7.25 -13.27 14.38
C ALA A 6 8.43 -12.29 14.39
N VAL A 7 8.48 -11.38 15.36
CA VAL A 7 9.58 -10.40 15.51
C VAL A 7 10.92 -11.09 15.80
N ASN A 8 10.92 -12.21 16.53
CA ASN A 8 12.11 -13.00 16.86
C ASN A 8 12.76 -13.73 15.66
N ARG A 9 12.16 -13.67 14.47
CA ARG A 9 12.62 -14.41 13.30
C ARG A 9 13.94 -13.91 12.70
N CYS A 10 14.37 -12.69 13.04
CA CYS A 10 15.59 -12.10 12.46
C CYS A 10 16.86 -12.58 13.17
N PHE A 11 17.75 -13.29 12.46
CA PHE A 11 19.07 -13.71 12.98
C PHE A 11 20.20 -12.69 12.79
N GLY A 12 19.90 -11.45 12.37
CA GLY A 12 20.90 -10.37 12.37
C GLY A 12 22.01 -10.42 11.29
N ILE A 13 21.97 -11.37 10.35
CA ILE A 13 23.01 -11.59 9.31
C ILE A 13 23.33 -10.38 8.40
N GLY A 14 22.49 -9.35 8.39
CA GLY A 14 22.79 -8.09 7.69
C GLY A 14 22.61 -8.08 6.17
N LYS A 15 22.10 -9.15 5.52
CA LYS A 15 21.83 -9.19 4.05
C LYS A 15 20.95 -8.03 3.54
N CYS A 16 20.09 -7.49 4.40
CA CYS A 16 19.23 -6.34 4.10
C CYS A 16 19.95 -4.99 4.03
N ARG A 17 21.27 -4.94 4.30
CA ARG A 17 22.11 -3.73 4.22
C ARG A 17 22.82 -3.59 2.88
N HIS A 18 22.36 -4.28 1.85
CA HIS A 18 22.91 -4.09 0.52
C HIS A 18 22.49 -2.75 -0.07
N THR A 19 23.29 -2.27 -1.01
CA THR A 19 23.15 -0.96 -1.64
C THR A 19 22.83 -1.07 -3.13
N THR A 20 22.99 -2.26 -3.70
CA THR A 20 22.83 -2.60 -5.11
C THR A 20 22.20 -3.98 -5.27
N GLY A 21 21.33 -4.14 -6.26
CA GLY A 21 20.56 -5.37 -6.47
C GLY A 21 19.47 -5.57 -5.41
N GLY A 22 18.65 -6.61 -5.56
CA GLY A 22 17.58 -6.95 -4.61
C GLY A 22 16.42 -5.95 -4.53
N THR A 23 15.38 -6.33 -3.79
CA THR A 23 14.19 -5.51 -3.52
C THR A 23 14.20 -4.97 -2.07
N MET A 24 14.90 -5.64 -1.14
CA MET A 24 14.96 -5.32 0.29
C MET A 24 16.23 -4.56 0.71
N CYS A 25 16.24 -3.29 1.11
CA CYS A 25 15.16 -2.42 1.54
C CYS A 25 15.40 -1.01 0.99
N PRO A 26 14.50 -0.44 0.17
CA PRO A 26 14.80 0.81 -0.54
C PRO A 26 15.06 1.99 0.41
N SER A 27 14.39 2.02 1.56
CA SER A 27 14.63 3.05 2.58
C SER A 27 16.07 3.02 3.09
N PHE A 28 16.65 1.84 3.33
CA PHE A 28 18.06 1.72 3.71
C PHE A 28 18.99 2.08 2.54
N MET A 29 18.65 1.69 1.31
CA MET A 29 19.48 2.00 0.14
C MET A 29 19.66 3.51 -0.06
N VAL A 30 18.65 4.31 0.30
CA VAL A 30 18.70 5.77 0.23
C VAL A 30 19.33 6.37 1.48
N THR A 31 18.82 6.03 2.67
CA THR A 31 19.21 6.69 3.93
C THR A 31 20.55 6.24 4.48
N ARG A 32 20.97 4.99 4.20
CA ARG A 32 22.12 4.30 4.80
C ARG A 32 22.05 4.12 6.32
N GLU A 33 20.93 4.46 6.95
CA GLU A 33 20.75 4.35 8.39
C GLU A 33 20.24 2.97 8.79
N GLU A 34 20.86 2.36 9.79
CA GLU A 34 20.55 0.99 10.22
C GLU A 34 19.06 0.81 10.57
N GLN A 35 18.44 1.80 11.20
CA GLN A 35 17.03 1.79 11.59
C GLN A 35 16.06 1.64 10.41
N HIS A 36 16.49 1.95 9.19
CA HIS A 36 15.71 1.82 7.97
C HIS A 36 15.97 0.52 7.19
N SER A 37 16.83 -0.35 7.71
CA SER A 37 17.01 -1.72 7.22
C SER A 37 15.99 -2.68 7.86
N THR A 38 15.80 -3.85 7.25
CA THR A 38 14.95 -4.91 7.83
C THR A 38 15.50 -5.40 9.16
N ARG A 39 16.83 -5.50 9.30
CA ARG A 39 17.49 -5.90 10.55
C ARG A 39 17.25 -4.87 11.65
N GLY A 40 17.50 -3.59 11.36
CA GLY A 40 17.28 -2.52 12.33
C GLY A 40 15.84 -2.43 12.80
N ARG A 41 14.86 -2.51 11.87
CA ARG A 41 13.43 -2.56 12.22
C ARG A 41 13.07 -3.78 13.07
N ALA A 42 13.57 -4.96 12.70
CA ALA A 42 13.37 -6.17 13.50
C ALA A 42 13.93 -6.02 14.91
N ARG A 43 15.14 -5.44 15.04
CA ARG A 43 15.77 -5.19 16.34
C ARG A 43 14.98 -4.20 17.18
N LEU A 44 14.50 -3.10 16.60
CA LEU A 44 13.68 -2.12 17.32
C LEU A 44 12.37 -2.73 17.81
N LEU A 45 11.69 -3.51 16.96
CA LEU A 45 10.49 -4.24 17.35
C LEU A 45 10.78 -5.26 18.46
N PHE A 46 11.92 -5.95 18.39
CA PHE A 46 12.34 -6.92 19.41
C PHE A 46 12.58 -6.23 20.77
N GLU A 47 13.34 -5.15 20.79
CA GLU A 47 13.64 -4.39 22.02
C GLU A 47 12.38 -3.80 22.65
N MET A 48 11.44 -3.34 21.82
CA MET A 48 10.13 -2.88 22.28
C MET A 48 9.35 -4.01 22.97
N MET A 49 9.33 -5.21 22.40
CA MET A 49 8.63 -6.37 22.97
C MET A 49 9.29 -6.87 24.27
N GLY A 50 10.61 -6.75 24.38
CA GLY A 50 11.36 -7.07 25.59
C GLY A 50 11.23 -6.03 26.72
N GLY A 51 10.58 -4.89 26.46
CA GLY A 51 10.45 -3.80 27.43
C GLY A 51 11.76 -3.03 27.69
N HIS A 52 12.75 -3.16 26.80
CA HIS A 52 14.06 -2.52 26.94
C HIS A 52 14.10 -1.08 26.39
N LEU A 53 13.03 -0.63 25.72
CA LEU A 53 12.88 0.77 25.31
C LEU A 53 12.25 1.63 26.42
N ALA A 54 12.58 2.92 26.42
CA ALA A 54 12.29 3.87 27.52
C ALA A 54 10.79 4.08 27.87
N GLY A 55 9.87 3.41 27.17
CA GLY A 55 8.42 3.45 27.39
C GLY A 55 7.80 2.23 28.11
N GLY A 56 8.60 1.25 28.53
CA GLY A 56 8.10 -0.01 29.12
C GLY A 56 7.53 -0.99 28.08
N PRO A 57 7.04 -2.18 28.49
CA PRO A 57 6.45 -3.15 27.57
C PRO A 57 5.17 -2.57 26.96
N GLY A 58 5.21 -2.24 25.66
CA GLY A 58 4.04 -1.71 24.98
C GLY A 58 4.24 -1.48 23.48
N LEU A 59 3.22 -1.84 22.70
CA LEU A 59 3.15 -1.65 21.23
C LEU A 59 2.91 -0.17 20.85
N ARG A 60 3.64 0.76 21.49
CA ARG A 60 3.38 2.20 21.45
C ARG A 60 4.63 3.06 21.38
N ASP A 61 5.81 2.46 21.14
CA ASP A 61 7.07 3.19 21.11
C ASP A 61 7.17 4.14 19.89
N PRO A 62 7.46 5.43 20.08
CA PRO A 62 7.53 6.41 18.99
C PRO A 62 8.74 6.23 18.06
N HIS A 63 9.87 5.68 18.56
CA HIS A 63 11.06 5.42 17.76
C HIS A 63 10.82 4.23 16.81
N VAL A 64 10.10 3.21 17.28
CA VAL A 64 9.64 2.10 16.42
C VAL A 64 8.73 2.64 15.31
N LYS A 65 7.77 3.51 15.65
CA LYS A 65 6.90 4.17 14.66
C LYS A 65 7.70 4.97 13.63
N GLN A 66 8.69 5.74 14.07
CA GLN A 66 9.56 6.52 13.18
C GLN A 66 10.36 5.63 12.22
N ALA A 67 10.94 4.53 12.70
CA ALA A 67 11.68 3.59 11.85
C ALA A 67 10.78 2.93 10.79
N LEU A 68 9.50 2.69 11.14
CA LEU A 68 8.49 2.10 10.27
C LEU A 68 7.86 3.10 9.29
N ASP A 69 7.97 4.42 9.51
CA ASP A 69 7.38 5.43 8.62
C ASP A 69 7.92 5.36 7.18
N LEU A 70 9.23 5.11 7.03
CA LEU A 70 9.85 4.94 5.71
C LEU A 70 9.70 3.52 5.14
N CYS A 71 9.00 2.61 5.83
CA CYS A 71 8.72 1.28 5.30
C CYS A 71 7.54 1.35 4.32
N LEU A 72 7.80 1.08 3.04
CA LEU A 72 6.79 1.04 1.97
C LEU A 72 5.86 -0.18 2.04
N SER A 73 6.05 -1.04 3.04
CA SER A 73 5.40 -2.34 3.17
C SER A 73 5.57 -3.26 1.95
N CYS A 74 6.51 -3.01 1.04
CA CYS A 74 6.59 -3.64 -0.30
C CYS A 74 6.75 -5.17 -0.30
N LYS A 75 6.93 -5.80 0.87
CA LYS A 75 7.17 -7.24 1.05
C LYS A 75 8.44 -7.78 0.38
N GLY A 76 9.30 -6.93 -0.18
CA GLY A 76 10.63 -7.35 -0.64
C GLY A 76 11.44 -8.04 0.47
N CYS A 77 11.27 -7.61 1.72
CA CYS A 77 11.89 -8.28 2.86
C CYS A 77 11.45 -9.73 3.06
N LYS A 78 10.19 -10.06 2.77
CA LYS A 78 9.67 -11.41 2.89
C LYS A 78 10.26 -12.36 1.85
N GLY A 79 10.54 -11.84 0.66
CA GLY A 79 11.14 -12.59 -0.45
C GLY A 79 12.66 -12.72 -0.33
N ASP A 80 13.38 -11.63 -0.12
CA ASP A 80 14.85 -11.61 -0.20
C ASP A 80 15.56 -12.13 1.06
N CYS A 81 14.87 -12.06 2.21
CA CYS A 81 15.41 -12.50 3.49
C CYS A 81 15.37 -14.04 3.58
N PRO A 82 16.49 -14.71 3.90
CA PRO A 82 16.53 -16.18 3.98
C PRO A 82 15.63 -16.77 5.07
N VAL A 83 15.22 -15.93 6.02
CA VAL A 83 14.29 -16.30 7.08
C VAL A 83 12.94 -15.62 6.94
N ASN A 84 12.61 -15.07 5.78
CA ASN A 84 11.28 -14.54 5.43
C ASN A 84 10.70 -13.54 6.44
N VAL A 85 11.52 -12.61 6.91
CA VAL A 85 11.07 -11.51 7.76
C VAL A 85 10.02 -10.68 7.00
N ASP A 86 8.81 -10.55 7.55
CA ASP A 86 7.69 -9.85 6.90
C ASP A 86 7.42 -8.50 7.58
N MET A 87 8.29 -7.51 7.32
CA MET A 87 8.15 -6.16 7.87
C MET A 87 6.84 -5.47 7.47
N ALA A 88 6.22 -5.87 6.36
CA ALA A 88 4.93 -5.32 5.96
C ALA A 88 3.85 -5.75 6.97
N SER A 89 3.81 -7.03 7.30
CA SER A 89 2.90 -7.56 8.33
C SER A 89 3.25 -7.02 9.71
N TYR A 90 4.54 -6.88 10.05
CA TYR A 90 4.91 -6.37 11.36
C TYR A 90 4.54 -4.90 11.53
N LYS A 91 4.72 -4.08 10.48
CA LYS A 91 4.27 -2.69 10.46
C LYS A 91 2.74 -2.61 10.62
N ALA A 92 1.99 -3.39 9.86
CA ALA A 92 0.53 -3.36 9.92
C ALA A 92 0.00 -3.70 11.32
N GLU A 93 0.54 -4.76 11.94
CA GLU A 93 0.18 -5.17 13.30
C GLU A 93 0.57 -4.08 14.32
N PHE A 94 1.82 -3.61 14.28
CA PHE A 94 2.28 -2.52 15.15
C PHE A 94 1.38 -1.29 15.04
N LEU A 95 1.05 -0.84 13.82
CA LEU A 95 0.20 0.32 13.60
C LEU A 95 -1.27 0.07 13.97
N SER A 96 -1.75 -1.17 13.97
CA SER A 96 -3.07 -1.50 14.51
C SER A 96 -3.12 -1.17 16.01
N HIS A 97 -2.16 -1.70 16.78
CA HIS A 97 -2.06 -1.48 18.23
C HIS A 97 -1.67 -0.06 18.61
N TYR A 98 -0.76 0.57 17.86
CA TYR A 98 -0.31 1.94 18.09
C TYR A 98 -1.46 2.94 18.01
N TYR A 99 -2.46 2.68 17.14
CA TYR A 99 -3.60 3.57 16.90
C TYR A 99 -4.95 3.07 17.41
N ALA A 100 -5.04 1.93 18.11
CA ALA A 100 -6.30 1.38 18.61
C ALA A 100 -7.16 2.37 19.43
N HIS A 101 -6.51 3.36 20.07
CA HIS A 101 -7.18 4.45 20.80
C HIS A 101 -6.59 5.84 20.45
N ARG A 102 -6.06 6.01 19.23
CA ARG A 102 -5.47 7.28 18.78
C ARG A 102 -5.96 7.62 17.38
N LEU A 103 -6.08 8.92 17.12
CA LEU A 103 -6.34 9.39 15.76
C LEU A 103 -5.14 9.07 14.87
N ARG A 104 -5.45 8.54 13.68
CA ARG A 104 -4.46 8.30 12.64
C ARG A 104 -4.11 9.61 11.93
N PRO A 105 -2.94 9.73 11.28
CA PRO A 105 -2.64 10.90 10.46
C PRO A 105 -3.68 11.03 9.34
N ARG A 106 -3.92 12.26 8.87
CA ARG A 106 -4.91 12.54 7.82
C ARG A 106 -4.68 11.70 6.55
N THR A 107 -3.43 11.42 6.22
CA THR A 107 -3.04 10.55 5.09
C THR A 107 -3.58 9.13 5.23
N ALA A 108 -3.78 8.62 6.45
CA ALA A 108 -4.38 7.32 6.66
C ALA A 108 -5.86 7.30 6.23
N TYR A 109 -6.59 8.38 6.44
CA TYR A 109 -7.99 8.48 6.02
C TYR A 109 -8.14 8.85 4.55
N THR A 110 -7.26 9.69 4.00
CA THR A 110 -7.33 10.07 2.58
C THR A 110 -6.78 8.98 1.66
N LEU A 111 -5.61 8.40 1.98
CA LEU A 111 -4.99 7.37 1.16
C LEU A 111 -5.44 5.96 1.56
N GLY A 112 -5.65 5.68 2.85
CA GLY A 112 -6.13 4.37 3.29
C GLY A 112 -7.55 4.06 2.81
N LEU A 113 -8.42 5.08 2.77
CA LEU A 113 -9.79 4.97 2.22
C LEU A 113 -9.89 5.42 0.76
N ILE A 114 -8.78 5.45 0.02
CA ILE A 114 -8.75 5.78 -1.41
C ILE A 114 -9.80 5.03 -2.27
N PRO A 115 -10.15 3.74 -2.05
CA PRO A 115 -11.23 3.13 -2.84
C PRO A 115 -12.59 3.83 -2.69
N LEU A 116 -12.90 4.35 -1.51
CA LEU A 116 -14.14 5.08 -1.26
C LEU A 116 -14.12 6.44 -1.97
N TRP A 117 -13.03 7.18 -1.80
CA TRP A 117 -12.86 8.49 -2.43
C TRP A 117 -12.80 8.41 -3.95
N ALA A 118 -12.14 7.39 -4.50
CA ALA A 118 -12.06 7.17 -5.93
C ALA A 118 -13.43 6.84 -6.54
N ARG A 119 -14.23 6.02 -5.85
CA ARG A 119 -15.63 5.75 -6.25
C ARG A 119 -16.48 7.02 -6.23
N ALA A 120 -16.33 7.86 -5.20
CA ALA A 120 -17.06 9.12 -5.15
C ALA A 120 -16.61 10.07 -6.28
N ALA A 121 -15.30 10.21 -6.49
CA ALA A 121 -14.72 11.07 -7.51
C ALA A 121 -15.09 10.64 -8.95
N SER A 122 -15.31 9.35 -9.19
CA SER A 122 -15.68 8.85 -10.53
C SER A 122 -17.05 9.31 -11.02
N HIS A 123 -17.90 9.88 -10.17
CA HIS A 123 -19.18 10.48 -10.60
C HIS A 123 -18.99 11.84 -11.27
N ALA A 124 -17.90 12.56 -10.97
CA ALA A 124 -17.61 13.87 -11.55
C ALA A 124 -16.10 14.08 -11.78
N PRO A 125 -15.42 13.20 -12.54
CA PRO A 125 -13.95 13.19 -12.63
C PRO A 125 -13.39 14.48 -13.23
N ARG A 126 -14.11 15.13 -14.16
CA ARG A 126 -13.70 16.43 -14.74
C ARG A 126 -13.61 17.51 -13.67
N LEU A 127 -14.62 17.63 -12.82
CA LEU A 127 -14.64 18.63 -11.75
C LEU A 127 -13.53 18.36 -10.74
N VAL A 128 -13.40 17.11 -10.28
CA VAL A 128 -12.38 16.73 -9.31
C VAL A 128 -10.97 16.99 -9.86
N ASN A 129 -10.70 16.60 -11.10
CA ASN A 129 -9.40 16.85 -11.73
C ASN A 129 -9.12 18.34 -11.88
N SER A 130 -10.10 19.16 -12.27
CA SER A 130 -9.92 20.61 -12.34
C SER A 130 -9.54 21.19 -10.98
N VAL A 131 -10.20 20.77 -9.88
CA VAL A 131 -9.87 21.23 -8.52
C VAL A 131 -8.46 20.76 -8.10
N MET A 132 -8.10 19.50 -8.37
CA MET A 132 -6.79 18.93 -8.00
C MET A 132 -5.61 19.50 -8.79
N HIS A 133 -5.85 20.10 -9.96
CA HIS A 133 -4.82 20.66 -10.83
C HIS A 133 -4.84 22.19 -10.93
N THR A 134 -5.80 22.88 -10.31
CA THR A 134 -5.81 24.34 -10.24
C THR A 134 -4.85 24.82 -9.13
N PRO A 135 -3.87 25.69 -9.43
CA PRO A 135 -2.98 26.27 -8.42
C PRO A 135 -3.77 26.92 -7.28
N GLY A 136 -3.30 26.79 -6.04
CA GLY A 136 -4.03 27.24 -4.84
C GLY A 136 -5.04 26.21 -4.35
N LEU A 137 -6.03 25.83 -5.17
CA LEU A 137 -7.00 24.78 -4.80
C LEU A 137 -6.31 23.42 -4.59
N ALA A 138 -5.39 23.06 -5.48
CA ALA A 138 -4.56 21.88 -5.35
C ALA A 138 -3.70 21.92 -4.08
N ALA A 139 -3.16 23.08 -3.73
CA ALA A 139 -2.35 23.26 -2.52
C ALA A 139 -3.21 23.08 -1.26
N LEU A 140 -4.41 23.67 -1.22
CA LEU A 140 -5.38 23.48 -0.14
C LEU A 140 -5.83 22.03 -0.02
N ALA A 141 -6.13 21.37 -1.14
CA ALA A 141 -6.51 19.96 -1.15
C ALA A 141 -5.38 19.04 -0.63
N LYS A 142 -4.13 19.23 -1.10
CA LYS A 142 -2.97 18.49 -0.59
C LYS A 142 -2.75 18.76 0.90
N ALA A 143 -2.86 20.03 1.31
CA ALA A 143 -2.73 20.46 2.68
C ALA A 143 -3.90 20.05 3.58
N ALA A 144 -5.07 19.69 3.05
CA ALA A 144 -6.14 19.02 3.80
C ALA A 144 -5.89 17.51 3.87
N ALA A 145 -5.40 16.91 2.78
CA ALA A 145 -5.16 15.47 2.68
C ALA A 145 -3.91 14.98 3.44
N GLY A 146 -2.98 15.87 3.80
CA GLY A 146 -1.69 15.48 4.41
C GLY A 146 -0.64 15.05 3.39
N VAL A 147 -0.82 15.43 2.14
CA VAL A 147 0.10 15.11 1.06
C VAL A 147 1.12 16.24 0.90
N ALA A 148 2.37 15.86 0.67
CA ALA A 148 3.45 16.83 0.46
C ALA A 148 3.15 17.74 -0.74
N PRO A 149 3.39 19.07 -0.65
CA PRO A 149 3.07 20.02 -1.72
C PRO A 149 3.72 19.69 -3.08
N ALA A 150 4.93 19.13 -3.03
CA ALA A 150 5.73 18.74 -4.20
C ALA A 150 5.23 17.47 -4.92
N ARG A 151 4.18 16.82 -4.43
CA ARG A 151 3.60 15.63 -5.08
C ARG A 151 2.50 16.03 -6.06
N ASP A 152 2.51 15.41 -7.22
CA ASP A 152 1.42 15.54 -8.19
C ASP A 152 0.23 14.68 -7.76
N ALA A 153 -0.97 15.26 -7.87
CA ALA A 153 -2.19 14.51 -7.65
C ALA A 153 -2.47 13.65 -8.88
N PRO A 154 -2.76 12.35 -8.72
CA PRO A 154 -3.14 11.52 -9.85
C PRO A 154 -4.49 11.99 -10.40
N SER A 155 -4.66 11.90 -11.72
CA SER A 155 -5.90 12.26 -12.40
C SER A 155 -6.87 11.08 -12.39
N PHE A 156 -8.13 11.33 -12.05
CA PHE A 156 -9.20 10.36 -12.22
C PHE A 156 -9.55 10.20 -13.70
N ALA A 157 -9.74 8.96 -14.14
CA ALA A 157 -10.16 8.67 -15.49
C ALA A 157 -11.58 9.20 -15.75
N ARG A 158 -11.84 9.67 -16.98
CA ARG A 158 -13.17 10.14 -17.38
C ARG A 158 -14.18 9.00 -17.48
N GLU A 159 -13.70 7.83 -17.88
CA GLU A 159 -14.44 6.58 -17.93
C GLU A 159 -13.67 5.57 -17.09
N THR A 160 -14.37 4.83 -16.23
CA THR A 160 -13.73 3.77 -15.43
C THR A 160 -13.58 2.50 -16.25
N PHE A 161 -12.57 1.68 -15.94
CA PHE A 161 -12.40 0.39 -16.63
C PHE A 161 -13.66 -0.47 -16.58
N ARG A 162 -14.36 -0.51 -15.44
CA ARG A 162 -15.61 -1.26 -15.30
C ARG A 162 -16.74 -0.74 -16.18
N SER A 163 -16.89 0.58 -16.31
CA SER A 163 -17.87 1.18 -17.22
C SER A 163 -17.57 0.82 -18.67
N TRP A 164 -16.30 0.86 -19.05
CA TRP A 164 -15.84 0.45 -20.36
C TRP A 164 -16.06 -1.06 -20.60
N PHE A 165 -15.83 -1.90 -19.59
CA PHE A 165 -15.95 -3.36 -19.68
C PHE A 165 -17.41 -3.85 -19.65
N GLU A 166 -18.36 -3.08 -19.11
CA GLU A 166 -19.76 -3.48 -18.99
C GLU A 166 -20.40 -3.95 -20.33
N PRO A 167 -20.23 -3.23 -21.47
CA PRO A 167 -20.73 -3.70 -22.76
C PRO A 167 -19.89 -4.83 -23.39
N HIS A 168 -18.73 -5.19 -22.83
CA HIS A 168 -17.86 -6.21 -23.43
C HIS A 168 -18.48 -7.60 -23.29
N GLN A 169 -18.65 -8.26 -24.44
CA GLN A 169 -19.09 -9.65 -24.50
C GLN A 169 -17.89 -10.54 -24.80
N GLY A 170 -17.33 -11.15 -23.76
CA GLY A 170 -16.33 -12.21 -23.93
C GLY A 170 -16.93 -13.41 -24.67
N SER A 171 -16.11 -14.11 -25.45
CA SER A 171 -16.57 -15.31 -26.15
C SER A 171 -17.00 -16.41 -25.17
N ALA A 172 -18.18 -16.98 -25.36
CA ALA A 172 -18.68 -18.09 -24.55
C ALA A 172 -17.95 -19.42 -24.80
N THR A 173 -17.23 -19.54 -25.92
CA THR A 173 -16.52 -20.76 -26.33
C THR A 173 -15.06 -20.79 -25.88
N LEU A 174 -14.50 -19.63 -25.51
CA LEU A 174 -13.11 -19.52 -25.05
C LEU A 174 -12.97 -19.83 -23.55
N ARG A 175 -11.76 -20.21 -23.14
CA ARG A 175 -11.46 -20.53 -21.74
C ARG A 175 -11.61 -19.28 -20.87
N PRO A 176 -12.38 -19.31 -19.77
CA PRO A 176 -12.57 -18.13 -18.93
C PRO A 176 -11.29 -17.77 -18.16
N VAL A 177 -11.00 -16.48 -18.05
CA VAL A 177 -9.95 -15.92 -17.18
C VAL A 177 -10.54 -14.78 -16.34
N LEU A 178 -10.19 -14.73 -15.06
CA LEU A 178 -10.63 -13.65 -14.17
C LEU A 178 -9.58 -12.54 -14.14
N LEU A 179 -9.92 -11.37 -14.67
CA LEU A 179 -9.14 -10.15 -14.51
C LEU A 179 -9.70 -9.37 -13.32
N TRP A 180 -8.88 -9.11 -12.30
CA TRP A 180 -9.26 -8.29 -11.16
C TRP A 180 -8.75 -6.85 -11.37
N PRO A 181 -9.63 -5.89 -11.73
CA PRO A 181 -9.26 -4.49 -11.74
C PRO A 181 -9.22 -3.94 -10.30
N ASP A 182 -8.06 -3.43 -9.91
CA ASP A 182 -7.88 -2.78 -8.60
C ASP A 182 -8.38 -1.33 -8.62
N THR A 183 -8.22 -0.63 -7.49
CA THR A 183 -8.62 0.78 -7.37
C THR A 183 -7.89 1.69 -8.37
N PHE A 184 -6.63 1.43 -8.65
CA PHE A 184 -5.81 2.25 -9.54
C PHE A 184 -6.14 1.99 -11.00
N THR A 185 -6.16 0.72 -11.41
CA THR A 185 -6.49 0.35 -12.79
C THR A 185 -7.97 0.60 -13.10
N ASN A 186 -8.87 0.68 -12.11
CA ASN A 186 -10.26 1.02 -12.39
C ASN A 186 -10.52 2.53 -12.52
N TYR A 187 -9.94 3.35 -11.63
CA TYR A 187 -10.31 4.76 -11.48
C TYR A 187 -9.28 5.75 -12.00
N PHE A 188 -8.02 5.36 -12.20
CA PHE A 188 -6.94 6.27 -12.58
C PHE A 188 -6.30 5.89 -13.92
N GLN A 189 -6.00 4.61 -14.12
CA GLN A 189 -5.32 4.08 -15.31
C GLN A 189 -6.10 2.91 -15.93
N PRO A 190 -7.33 3.15 -16.46
CA PRO A 190 -8.14 2.12 -17.10
C PRO A 190 -7.49 1.53 -18.35
N ASP A 191 -6.68 2.31 -19.06
CA ASP A 191 -5.92 1.89 -20.23
C ASP A 191 -5.05 0.65 -19.96
N VAL A 192 -4.46 0.55 -18.76
CA VAL A 192 -3.66 -0.62 -18.37
C VAL A 192 -4.51 -1.87 -18.26
N ALA A 193 -5.73 -1.76 -17.70
CA ALA A 193 -6.64 -2.89 -17.61
C ALA A 193 -7.28 -3.23 -18.96
N VAL A 194 -7.56 -2.25 -19.80
CA VAL A 194 -8.00 -2.45 -21.20
C VAL A 194 -6.95 -3.25 -21.97
N ALA A 195 -5.70 -2.82 -21.94
CA ALA A 195 -4.60 -3.54 -22.60
C ALA A 195 -4.46 -4.98 -22.08
N ALA A 196 -4.69 -5.21 -20.77
CA ALA A 196 -4.70 -6.55 -20.21
C ALA A 196 -5.86 -7.41 -20.75
N VAL A 197 -7.05 -6.84 -20.96
CA VAL A 197 -8.17 -7.53 -21.63
C VAL A 197 -7.77 -7.92 -23.04
N GLU A 198 -7.29 -6.97 -23.84
CA GLU A 198 -6.91 -7.19 -25.25
C GLU A 198 -5.86 -8.30 -25.39
N VAL A 199 -4.82 -8.29 -24.56
CA VAL A 199 -3.77 -9.33 -24.56
C VAL A 199 -4.33 -10.70 -24.20
N LEU A 200 -5.21 -10.79 -23.20
CA LEU A 200 -5.81 -12.06 -22.76
C LEU A 200 -6.76 -12.62 -23.82
N GLU A 201 -7.55 -11.77 -24.46
CA GLU A 201 -8.47 -12.18 -25.53
C GLU A 201 -7.70 -12.60 -26.79
N ALA A 202 -6.64 -11.87 -27.16
CA ALA A 202 -5.72 -12.27 -28.23
C ALA A 202 -5.05 -13.62 -27.95
N ALA A 203 -4.82 -13.95 -26.68
CA ALA A 203 -4.31 -15.25 -26.25
C ALA A 203 -5.38 -16.36 -26.18
N GLY A 204 -6.61 -16.08 -26.60
CA GLY A 204 -7.70 -17.08 -26.68
C GLY A 204 -8.44 -17.31 -25.35
N PHE A 205 -8.45 -16.33 -24.45
CA PHE A 205 -9.24 -16.38 -23.21
C PHE A 205 -10.50 -15.51 -23.30
N SER A 206 -11.51 -15.89 -22.53
CA SER A 206 -12.73 -15.11 -22.30
C SER A 206 -12.57 -14.35 -20.99
N VAL A 207 -12.33 -13.04 -21.05
CA VAL A 207 -12.09 -12.25 -19.84
C VAL A 207 -13.38 -12.05 -19.07
N ARG A 208 -13.31 -12.22 -17.75
CA ARG A 208 -14.37 -11.91 -16.80
C ARG A 208 -13.82 -11.04 -15.70
N ILE A 209 -14.65 -10.18 -15.13
CA ILE A 209 -14.29 -9.36 -13.98
C ILE A 209 -15.19 -9.69 -12.77
N PRO A 210 -14.71 -9.50 -11.52
CA PRO A 210 -15.56 -9.67 -10.34
C PRO A 210 -16.76 -8.71 -10.38
N ARG A 211 -17.97 -9.22 -10.05
CA ARG A 211 -19.19 -8.39 -9.98
C ARG A 211 -19.07 -7.26 -8.95
N ALA A 212 -18.43 -7.54 -7.82
CA ALA A 212 -18.17 -6.54 -6.79
C ALA A 212 -16.98 -5.65 -7.15
N ASN A 213 -17.04 -4.37 -6.78
CA ASN A 213 -15.90 -3.46 -6.81
C ASN A 213 -14.96 -3.79 -5.66
N LEU A 214 -13.85 -4.47 -5.96
CA LEU A 214 -12.88 -4.92 -4.97
C LEU A 214 -11.65 -4.03 -4.96
N CYS A 215 -11.19 -3.66 -3.77
CA CYS A 215 -9.86 -3.09 -3.55
C CYS A 215 -8.89 -4.20 -3.13
N CYS A 216 -7.61 -4.07 -3.46
CA CYS A 216 -6.57 -4.99 -3.00
C CYS A 216 -6.31 -4.92 -1.48
N GLY A 217 -6.96 -4.01 -0.75
CA GLY A 217 -6.81 -3.83 0.71
C GLY A 217 -5.48 -3.23 1.13
N ARG A 218 -4.56 -3.04 0.18
CA ARG A 218 -3.20 -2.56 0.42
C ARG A 218 -3.13 -1.20 1.13
N PRO A 219 -3.92 -0.18 0.75
CA PRO A 219 -3.84 1.11 1.42
C PRO A 219 -4.23 1.03 2.91
N LEU A 220 -5.30 0.30 3.24
CA LEU A 220 -5.71 0.05 4.63
C LEU A 220 -4.62 -0.69 5.41
N PHE A 221 -4.06 -1.74 4.80
CA PHE A 221 -3.01 -2.55 5.40
C PHE A 221 -1.74 -1.74 5.71
N ASP A 222 -1.33 -0.84 4.81
CA ASP A 222 -0.12 -0.01 5.04
C ASP A 222 -0.27 0.93 6.24
N TYR A 223 -1.50 1.34 6.54
CA TYR A 223 -1.82 2.11 7.74
C TYR A 223 -2.19 1.24 8.94
N GLY A 224 -2.19 -0.08 8.85
CA GLY A 224 -2.59 -0.97 9.96
C GLY A 224 -4.06 -0.88 10.33
N MET A 225 -4.93 -0.50 9.38
CA MET A 225 -6.39 -0.58 9.55
C MET A 225 -6.83 -2.04 9.33
N LEU A 226 -6.55 -2.88 10.31
CA LEU A 226 -6.88 -4.31 10.29
C LEU A 226 -8.24 -4.55 10.96
N HIS A 227 -9.01 -5.49 10.43
CA HIS A 227 -10.16 -6.04 11.13
C HIS A 227 -9.63 -7.10 12.10
N THR A 228 -9.41 -6.69 13.34
CA THR A 228 -9.00 -7.58 14.46
C THR A 228 -10.20 -7.96 15.28
#